data_AF-A0A947KAM9-F1
#
_entry.id   AF-A0A947KAM9-F1
#
_cell.length_a   1.000
_cell.length_b   1.000
_cell.length_c   1.000
_cell.angle_alpha   90.00
_cell.angle_beta   90.00
_cell.angle_gamma   90.00
#
_symmetry.space_group_name_H-M   'P 1'
#
loop_
_entity.id
_entity.type
_entity.pdbx_description
1 polymer ?
#
loop_
_entity_poly.entity_id
_entity_poly.type
_entity_poly.pdbx_seq_one_letter_code
_entity_poly.pdbx_strand_id
1 'polypeptide(L)'
;MMLKKISGFSFLLLLALVMTACVALRAEWTPPLQHPADAGLGKRPPICTDCHEARNENFNWQRFNHDTFFGDNHRQQAYQGSRVCSMCHQQNFCNDCHASTSVELTPSVKDPSATYRRSPHRGDWITRHRIEGSLDPTSCIRCHRNPKTATTCAPCHG
;
A
#
# COMPACT_ATOMS: atom_id res chain seq x y z
N MET A 1 -55.78 -1.26 13.69
CA MET A 1 -54.61 -0.56 13.11
C MET A 1 -53.26 -1.24 13.39
N MET A 2 -53.21 -2.57 13.63
CA MET A 2 -51.98 -3.29 14.01
C MET A 2 -51.43 -4.28 12.96
N LEU A 3 -52.21 -4.66 11.94
CA LEU A 3 -51.75 -5.62 10.91
C LEU A 3 -50.68 -5.08 9.95
N LYS A 4 -50.61 -3.76 9.72
CA LYS A 4 -49.63 -3.15 8.79
C LYS A 4 -48.18 -3.13 9.33
N LYS A 5 -48.01 -3.13 10.67
CA LYS A 5 -46.67 -3.08 11.29
C LYS A 5 -45.95 -4.43 11.28
N ILE A 6 -46.71 -5.54 11.33
CA ILE A 6 -46.16 -6.90 11.28
C ILE A 6 -45.52 -7.19 9.91
N SER A 7 -46.14 -6.69 8.82
CA SER A 7 -45.62 -6.84 7.45
C SER A 7 -44.26 -6.17 7.21
N GLY A 8 -44.01 -5.00 7.81
CA GLY A 8 -42.73 -4.29 7.67
C GLY A 8 -41.60 -4.97 8.44
N PHE A 9 -41.91 -5.52 9.63
CA PHE A 9 -40.95 -6.23 10.45
C PHE A 9 -40.55 -7.58 9.84
N SER A 10 -41.51 -8.33 9.30
CA SER A 10 -41.23 -9.58 8.57
C SER A 10 -40.38 -9.35 7.31
N PHE A 11 -40.60 -8.25 6.58
CA PHE A 11 -39.79 -7.92 5.41
C PHE A 11 -38.34 -7.56 5.78
N LEU A 12 -38.14 -6.76 6.84
CA LEU A 12 -36.80 -6.45 7.37
C LEU A 12 -36.07 -7.71 7.87
N LEU A 13 -36.78 -8.63 8.54
CA LEU A 13 -36.22 -9.88 9.02
C LEU A 13 -35.78 -10.79 7.86
N LEU A 14 -36.60 -10.87 6.80
CA LEU A 14 -36.29 -11.64 5.60
C LEU A 14 -35.08 -11.04 4.87
N LEU A 15 -35.02 -9.70 4.75
CA LEU A 15 -33.88 -9.00 4.15
C LEU A 15 -32.60 -9.25 4.95
N ALA A 16 -32.67 -9.19 6.28
CA ALA A 16 -31.54 -9.51 7.15
C ALA A 16 -31.06 -10.96 6.98
N LEU A 17 -31.99 -11.92 6.88
CA LEU A 17 -31.70 -13.34 6.63
C LEU A 17 -31.03 -13.58 5.26
N VAL A 18 -31.49 -12.89 4.21
CA VAL A 18 -30.87 -12.99 2.88
C VAL A 18 -29.45 -12.43 2.91
N MET A 19 -29.23 -11.30 3.58
CA MET A 19 -27.90 -10.68 3.68
C MET A 19 -26.91 -11.54 4.50
N THR A 20 -27.36 -12.16 5.61
CA THR A 20 -26.51 -13.07 6.39
C THR A 20 -26.21 -14.37 5.65
N ALA A 21 -27.17 -14.91 4.88
CA ALA A 21 -26.93 -16.05 4.00
C ALA A 21 -25.90 -15.73 2.91
N CYS A 22 -25.94 -14.54 2.30
CA CYS A 22 -24.94 -14.11 1.33
C CYS A 22 -23.52 -13.99 1.92
N VAL A 23 -23.38 -13.59 3.18
CA VAL A 23 -22.07 -13.54 3.87
C VAL A 23 -21.57 -14.96 4.18
N ALA A 24 -22.45 -15.85 4.67
CA ALA A 24 -22.07 -17.21 5.02
C ALA A 24 -21.66 -18.07 3.80
N LEU A 25 -22.18 -17.78 2.61
CA LEU A 25 -21.86 -18.50 1.38
C LEU A 25 -20.60 -18.02 0.66
N ARG A 26 -20.05 -16.85 1.03
CA ARG A 26 -18.77 -16.38 0.50
C ARG A 26 -17.64 -16.93 1.35
N ALA A 27 -17.21 -18.14 1.02
CA ALA A 27 -15.88 -18.60 1.41
C ALA A 27 -14.85 -17.77 0.63
N GLU A 28 -14.45 -16.62 1.20
CA GLU A 28 -13.37 -15.81 0.63
C GLU A 28 -12.07 -16.59 0.75
N TRP A 29 -11.47 -16.94 -0.39
CA TRP A 29 -10.13 -17.51 -0.41
C TRP A 29 -9.17 -16.50 0.25
N THR A 30 -8.44 -16.93 1.28
CA THR A 30 -7.48 -16.08 1.98
C THR A 30 -6.07 -16.54 1.68
N PRO A 31 -5.17 -15.63 1.27
CA PRO A 31 -3.77 -15.99 1.05
C PRO A 31 -3.11 -16.42 2.38
N PRO A 32 -2.13 -17.35 2.33
CA PRO A 32 -1.43 -17.79 3.52
C PRO A 32 -0.66 -16.64 4.19
N LEU A 33 -0.21 -16.83 5.43
CA LEU A 33 0.57 -15.80 6.12
C LEU A 33 1.97 -15.62 5.53
N GLN A 34 2.52 -16.65 4.92
CA GLN A 34 3.87 -16.69 4.37
C GLN A 34 3.85 -17.49 3.07
N HIS A 35 4.73 -17.15 2.14
CA HIS A 35 4.93 -17.97 0.95
C HIS A 35 5.63 -19.28 1.36
N PRO A 36 5.18 -20.46 0.89
CA PRO A 36 5.86 -21.72 1.19
C PRO A 36 7.30 -21.68 0.70
N ALA A 37 8.21 -22.27 1.47
CA ALA A 37 9.58 -22.48 1.04
C ALA A 37 9.58 -23.53 -0.06
N ASP A 38 9.76 -23.10 -1.31
CA ASP A 38 9.92 -23.99 -2.46
C ASP A 38 11.41 -24.03 -2.84
N ALA A 39 11.93 -25.21 -3.20
CA ALA A 39 13.30 -25.36 -3.68
C ALA A 39 13.57 -24.56 -4.98
N GLY A 40 12.53 -24.22 -5.74
CA GLY A 40 12.54 -23.34 -6.90
C GLY A 40 12.43 -21.85 -6.57
N LEU A 41 12.05 -21.48 -5.34
CA LEU A 41 12.15 -20.09 -4.87
C LEU A 41 13.64 -19.81 -4.59
N GLY A 42 14.34 -19.28 -5.58
CA GLY A 42 15.71 -18.80 -5.41
C GLY A 42 15.81 -17.69 -4.34
N LYS A 43 16.99 -17.05 -4.24
CA LYS A 43 17.26 -16.01 -3.23
C LYS A 43 16.45 -14.71 -3.38
N ARG A 44 15.55 -14.60 -4.37
CA ARG A 44 14.75 -13.41 -4.63
C ARG A 44 13.27 -13.81 -4.69
N PRO A 45 12.39 -13.19 -3.89
CA PRO A 45 10.96 -13.45 -4.02
C PRO A 45 10.53 -13.04 -5.44
N PRO A 46 9.87 -13.96 -6.18
CA PRO A 46 9.64 -13.80 -7.61
C PRO A 46 8.50 -12.84 -7.93
N ILE A 47 8.44 -12.44 -9.21
CA ILE A 47 7.21 -11.90 -9.79
C ILE A 47 6.16 -13.01 -9.66
N CYS A 48 5.00 -12.72 -9.09
CA CYS A 48 4.01 -13.76 -8.74
C CYS A 48 3.65 -14.61 -9.96
N THR A 49 3.61 -13.98 -11.13
CA THR A 49 3.28 -14.62 -12.40
C THR A 49 4.39 -15.47 -13.03
N ASP A 50 5.56 -15.57 -12.40
CA ASP A 50 6.61 -16.50 -12.84
C ASP A 50 6.22 -17.95 -12.53
N CYS A 51 5.46 -18.16 -11.44
CA CYS A 51 4.99 -19.49 -11.02
C CYS A 51 3.46 -19.62 -10.96
N HIS A 52 2.74 -18.51 -10.77
CA HIS A 52 1.27 -18.49 -10.76
C HIS A 52 0.72 -17.98 -12.10
N GLU A 53 -0.46 -18.46 -12.49
CA GLU A 53 -1.20 -17.83 -13.59
C GLU A 53 -1.57 -16.38 -13.25
N ALA A 54 -1.68 -15.50 -14.25
CA ALA A 54 -1.96 -14.07 -14.01
C ALA A 54 -3.21 -13.85 -13.13
N ARG A 55 -4.26 -14.63 -13.38
CA ARG A 55 -5.51 -14.59 -12.65
C ARG A 55 -6.17 -15.96 -12.70
N ASN A 56 -6.77 -16.34 -11.58
CA ASN A 56 -7.62 -17.51 -11.47
C ASN A 56 -8.94 -17.17 -10.77
N GLU A 57 -9.75 -18.19 -10.51
CA GLU A 57 -11.05 -18.04 -9.85
C GLU A 57 -10.95 -17.45 -8.43
N ASN A 58 -9.83 -17.67 -7.76
CA ASN A 58 -9.63 -17.31 -6.35
C ASN A 58 -8.83 -16.00 -6.18
N PHE A 59 -7.91 -15.70 -7.10
CA PHE A 59 -6.95 -14.63 -6.92
C PHE A 59 -6.38 -14.08 -8.23
N ASN A 60 -6.00 -12.79 -8.20
CA ASN A 60 -5.32 -12.12 -9.30
C ASN A 60 -3.88 -11.78 -8.90
N TRP A 61 -2.96 -12.68 -9.23
CA TRP A 61 -1.55 -12.60 -8.89
C TRP A 61 -0.84 -11.45 -9.60
N GLN A 62 -1.21 -11.18 -10.85
CA GLN A 62 -0.62 -10.10 -11.66
C GLN A 62 -0.75 -8.73 -10.98
N ARG A 63 -1.80 -8.48 -10.19
CA ARG A 63 -2.01 -7.20 -9.51
C ARG A 63 -0.95 -6.89 -8.45
N PHE A 64 -0.26 -7.91 -7.93
CA PHE A 64 0.75 -7.78 -6.88
C PHE A 64 2.19 -7.86 -7.42
N ASN A 65 2.36 -7.99 -8.74
CA ASN A 65 3.66 -7.89 -9.37
C ASN A 65 4.20 -6.46 -9.21
N HIS A 66 5.43 -6.34 -8.70
CA HIS A 66 6.11 -5.05 -8.58
C HIS A 66 6.56 -4.56 -9.95
N ASP A 67 5.80 -3.66 -10.56
CA ASP A 67 6.26 -2.87 -11.70
C ASP A 67 7.02 -1.61 -11.24
N THR A 68 7.51 -0.83 -12.21
CA THR A 68 8.26 0.41 -11.93
C THR A 68 7.44 1.52 -11.25
N PHE A 69 6.12 1.41 -11.24
CA PHE A 69 5.15 2.36 -10.70
C PHE A 69 4.42 1.83 -9.46
N PHE A 70 4.72 0.60 -9.03
CA PHE A 70 3.99 -0.07 -7.95
C PHE A 70 3.97 0.77 -6.68
N GLY A 71 5.12 1.32 -6.27
CA GLY A 71 5.21 2.23 -5.12
C GLY A 71 4.25 3.44 -5.19
N ASP A 72 3.93 3.92 -6.39
CA ASP A 72 3.06 5.08 -6.59
C ASP A 72 1.57 4.69 -6.71
N ASN A 73 1.26 3.49 -7.19
CA ASN A 73 -0.10 3.07 -7.53
C ASN A 73 -0.65 1.89 -6.69
N HIS A 74 0.13 1.35 -5.74
CA HIS A 74 -0.24 0.18 -4.92
C HIS A 74 -1.44 0.38 -3.98
N ARG A 75 -2.03 1.57 -3.91
CA ARG A 75 -3.14 1.90 -3.01
C ARG A 75 -4.28 0.88 -3.08
N GLN A 76 -4.67 0.47 -4.28
CA GLN A 76 -5.78 -0.47 -4.45
C GLN A 76 -5.43 -1.86 -3.91
N GLN A 77 -4.21 -2.32 -4.16
CA GLN A 77 -3.66 -3.58 -3.70
C GLN A 77 -3.52 -3.59 -2.18
N ALA A 78 -3.00 -2.51 -1.59
CA ALA A 78 -2.87 -2.36 -0.14
C ALA A 78 -4.25 -2.38 0.56
N TYR A 79 -5.25 -1.73 -0.03
CA TYR A 79 -6.61 -1.72 0.53
C TYR A 79 -7.27 -3.10 0.49
N GLN A 80 -7.07 -3.86 -0.59
CA GLN A 80 -7.75 -5.15 -0.81
C GLN A 80 -6.95 -6.36 -0.30
N GLY A 81 -5.64 -6.23 -0.10
CA GLY A 81 -4.74 -7.37 0.05
C GLY A 81 -3.49 -7.06 0.86
N SER A 82 -3.58 -6.22 1.90
CA SER A 82 -2.44 -5.89 2.79
C SER A 82 -1.69 -7.12 3.31
N ARG A 83 -2.41 -8.22 3.58
CA ARG A 83 -1.84 -9.51 4.02
C ARG A 83 -0.84 -10.10 3.02
N VAL A 84 -1.03 -9.88 1.72
CA VAL A 84 -0.11 -10.34 0.66
C VAL A 84 1.23 -9.62 0.80
N CYS A 85 1.20 -8.31 1.08
CA CYS A 85 2.39 -7.51 1.31
C CYS A 85 3.18 -8.03 2.52
N SER A 86 2.47 -8.44 3.59
CA SER A 86 3.08 -8.95 4.82
C SER A 86 3.83 -10.28 4.66
N MET A 87 3.68 -10.98 3.54
CA MET A 87 4.48 -12.18 3.24
C MET A 87 5.96 -11.84 3.02
N CYS A 88 6.26 -10.62 2.56
CA CYS A 88 7.62 -10.19 2.24
C CYS A 88 8.06 -8.92 3.00
N HIS A 89 7.12 -8.03 3.32
CA HIS A 89 7.40 -6.74 3.96
C HIS A 89 6.93 -6.72 5.41
N GLN A 90 7.73 -6.10 6.27
CA GLN A 90 7.35 -5.82 7.65
C GLN A 90 6.49 -4.55 7.73
N GLN A 91 5.73 -4.37 8.81
CA GLN A 91 4.84 -3.21 8.98
C GLN A 91 5.58 -1.86 8.95
N ASN A 92 6.84 -1.82 9.40
CA ASN A 92 7.68 -0.62 9.34
C ASN A 92 7.91 -0.12 7.91
N PHE A 93 7.97 -1.02 6.91
CA PHE A 93 8.07 -0.66 5.50
C PHE A 93 6.87 0.18 5.05
N CYS A 94 5.65 -0.18 5.46
CA CYS A 94 4.46 0.61 5.18
C CYS A 94 4.53 1.97 5.90
N ASN A 95 4.98 1.95 7.15
CA ASN A 95 5.11 3.15 7.98
C ASN A 95 6.13 4.14 7.40
N ASP A 96 7.05 3.69 6.56
CA ASP A 96 8.05 4.58 5.96
C ASP A 96 7.47 5.68 5.10
N CYS A 97 6.30 5.44 4.49
CA CYS A 97 5.56 6.43 3.71
C CYS A 97 4.23 6.82 4.38
N HIS A 98 3.61 5.92 5.15
CA HIS A 98 2.28 6.14 5.74
C HIS A 98 2.31 6.66 7.19
N ALA A 99 3.46 6.72 7.86
CA ALA A 99 3.53 7.38 9.16
C ALA A 99 3.38 8.90 8.98
N SER A 100 2.58 9.52 9.85
CA SER A 100 2.51 10.98 9.99
C SER A 100 3.87 11.48 10.47
N THR A 101 4.69 11.90 9.52
CA THR A 101 5.97 12.62 9.64
C THR A 101 6.14 13.40 10.93
N SER A 102 6.72 12.75 11.94
CA SER A 102 7.19 13.37 13.18
C SER A 102 8.72 13.48 13.22
N VAL A 103 9.42 12.76 12.36
CA VAL A 103 10.86 12.91 12.16
C VAL A 103 11.10 13.43 10.76
N GLU A 104 11.51 14.67 10.69
CA GLU A 104 11.97 15.29 9.45
C GLU A 104 13.35 14.70 9.10
N LEU A 105 13.33 13.52 8.48
CA LEU A 105 14.53 12.86 8.00
C LEU A 105 14.93 13.50 6.67
N THR A 106 16.17 13.96 6.57
CA THR A 106 16.74 14.26 5.26
C THR A 106 16.66 12.99 4.38
N PRO A 107 16.29 13.11 3.09
CA PRO A 107 16.29 11.98 2.15
C PRO A 107 17.54 11.11 2.20
N SER A 108 18.70 11.72 2.47
CA SER A 108 19.99 11.05 2.58
C SER A 108 20.18 10.20 3.83
N VAL A 109 19.38 10.37 4.90
CA VAL A 109 19.56 9.62 6.15
C VAL A 109 18.81 8.29 6.15
N LYS A 110 17.66 8.21 5.47
CA LYS A 110 16.82 7.01 5.52
C LYS A 110 17.33 5.89 4.63
N ASP A 111 17.66 6.21 3.38
CA ASP A 111 18.29 5.25 2.46
C ASP A 111 19.40 5.96 1.65
N PRO A 112 20.57 6.19 2.29
CA PRO A 112 21.71 6.85 1.64
C PRO A 112 22.18 6.11 0.39
N SER A 113 21.96 4.81 0.31
CA SER A 113 22.38 3.93 -0.78
C SER A 113 21.35 3.77 -1.89
N ALA A 114 20.12 4.26 -1.73
CA ALA A 114 19.07 4.12 -2.73
C ALA A 114 19.46 4.78 -4.06
N THR A 115 19.58 3.96 -5.09
CA THR A 115 19.78 4.41 -6.48
C THR A 115 18.48 4.44 -7.28
N TYR A 116 17.35 4.00 -6.69
CA TYR A 116 16.06 3.99 -7.35
C TYR A 116 15.59 5.40 -7.67
N ARG A 117 15.28 5.66 -8.94
CA ARG A 117 14.84 6.97 -9.46
C ARG A 117 13.63 7.55 -8.72
N ARG A 118 12.79 6.67 -8.16
CA ARG A 118 11.54 7.04 -7.47
C ARG A 118 11.64 6.92 -5.95
N SER A 119 12.82 6.62 -5.40
CA SER A 119 12.97 6.65 -3.94
C SER A 119 12.82 8.10 -3.45
N PRO A 120 11.84 8.41 -2.58
CA PRO A 120 11.67 9.75 -2.04
C PRO A 120 12.81 10.13 -1.08
N HIS A 121 13.54 9.13 -0.57
CA HIS A 121 14.64 9.29 0.35
C HIS A 121 15.90 8.62 -0.21
N ARG A 122 16.68 9.36 -1.00
CA ARG A 122 17.94 8.89 -1.61
C ARG A 122 19.12 9.79 -1.24
N GLY A 123 20.32 9.20 -1.27
CA GLY A 123 21.57 9.82 -0.78
C GLY A 123 22.00 11.13 -1.46
N ASP A 124 21.67 11.32 -2.73
CA ASP A 124 22.12 12.42 -3.59
C ASP A 124 21.05 13.52 -3.76
N TRP A 125 20.10 13.66 -2.82
CA TRP A 125 19.01 14.62 -2.96
C TRP A 125 19.51 16.06 -3.14
N ILE A 126 20.60 16.49 -2.50
CA ILE A 126 21.07 17.88 -2.58
C ILE A 126 21.55 18.25 -3.99
N THR A 127 22.18 17.31 -4.71
CA THR A 127 22.69 17.56 -6.07
C THR A 127 21.56 17.64 -7.10
N ARG A 128 20.38 17.10 -6.76
CA ARG A 128 19.19 17.07 -7.63
C ARG A 128 18.04 17.93 -7.14
N HIS A 129 18.14 18.47 -5.93
CA HIS A 129 17.11 19.24 -5.24
C HIS A 129 16.57 20.36 -6.12
N ARG A 130 17.45 21.11 -6.79
CA ARG A 130 17.04 22.17 -7.72
C ARG A 130 16.17 21.64 -8.86
N ILE A 131 16.50 20.48 -9.41
CA ILE A 131 15.78 19.88 -10.54
C ILE A 131 14.44 19.32 -10.05
N GLU A 132 14.47 18.45 -9.04
CA GLU A 132 13.28 17.76 -8.54
C GLU A 132 12.30 18.72 -7.86
N GLY A 133 12.79 19.69 -7.08
CA GLY A 133 11.98 20.75 -6.49
C GLY A 133 11.37 21.72 -7.49
N SER A 134 11.97 21.86 -8.69
CA SER A 134 11.37 22.65 -9.78
C SER A 134 10.32 21.86 -10.57
N LEU A 135 10.47 20.53 -10.66
CA LEU A 135 9.57 19.67 -11.41
C LEU A 135 8.33 19.27 -10.59
N ASP A 136 8.53 18.86 -9.34
CA ASP A 136 7.47 18.40 -8.44
C ASP A 136 7.87 18.64 -6.97
N PRO A 137 7.66 19.87 -6.45
CA PRO A 137 7.89 20.14 -5.03
C PRO A 137 6.90 19.39 -4.12
N THR A 138 5.74 18.96 -4.65
CA THR A 138 4.73 18.20 -3.92
C THR A 138 5.25 16.85 -3.45
N SER A 139 6.18 16.24 -4.20
CA SER A 139 6.85 14.98 -3.84
C SER A 139 7.46 15.00 -2.43
N CYS A 140 7.98 16.16 -1.98
CA CYS A 140 8.58 16.34 -0.65
C CYS A 140 7.58 16.89 0.37
N ILE A 141 6.89 17.99 0.05
CA ILE A 141 6.09 18.77 1.03
C ILE A 141 4.83 18.03 1.50
N ARG A 142 4.36 17.02 0.74
CA ARG A 142 3.25 16.14 1.15
C ARG A 142 3.53 15.42 2.48
N CYS A 143 4.79 15.17 2.78
CA CYS A 143 5.26 14.53 4.00
C CYS A 143 6.02 15.54 4.87
N HIS A 144 6.93 16.34 4.29
CA HIS A 144 7.87 17.16 5.06
C HIS A 144 7.36 18.55 5.46
N ARG A 145 6.05 18.84 5.31
CA ARG A 145 5.44 20.14 5.63
C ARG A 145 6.02 21.27 4.77
N ASN A 146 5.63 22.50 5.09
CA ASN A 146 5.98 23.71 4.34
C ASN A 146 7.49 23.98 4.43
N PRO A 147 8.19 24.23 3.29
CA PRO A 147 9.62 24.54 3.27
C PRO A 147 10.05 25.71 4.15
N LYS A 148 9.15 26.66 4.44
CA LYS A 148 9.38 27.80 5.33
C LYS A 148 9.38 27.46 6.81
N THR A 149 8.85 26.30 7.18
CA THR A 149 8.68 25.91 8.59
C THR A 149 9.33 24.58 8.93
N ALA A 150 9.70 23.80 7.92
CA ALA A 150 10.35 22.51 8.08
C ALA A 150 11.82 22.73 8.46
N THR A 151 12.30 22.08 9.51
CA THR A 151 13.64 22.19 10.12
C THR A 151 14.78 22.06 9.12
N THR A 152 14.63 21.19 8.13
CA THR A 152 15.62 20.87 7.09
C THR A 152 15.57 21.87 5.94
N CYS A 153 14.40 22.43 5.65
CA CYS A 153 14.20 23.33 4.51
C CYS A 153 14.32 24.81 4.89
N ALA A 154 13.84 25.19 6.07
CA ALA A 154 13.80 26.57 6.56
C ALA A 154 15.16 27.29 6.51
N PRO A 155 16.31 26.63 6.81
CA PRO A 155 17.62 27.27 6.68
C PRO A 155 17.93 27.86 5.30
N CYS A 156 17.29 27.36 4.22
CA CYS A 156 17.46 27.86 2.87
C CYS A 156 16.20 28.54 2.29
N HIS A 157 15.00 28.24 2.84
CA HIS A 157 13.72 28.68 2.29
C HIS A 157 12.94 29.68 3.16
N GLY A 158 13.41 29.97 4.37
CA GLY A 158 12.90 31.04 5.24
C GLY A 158 11.84 30.58 6.22
#